data_AF-Q9R125-F1
#
_entry.id   AF-Q9R125-F1
#
_cell.length_a   1.000
_cell.length_b   1.000
_cell.length_c   1.000
_cell.angle_alpha   90.00
_cell.angle_beta   90.00
_cell.angle_gamma   90.00
#
_symmetry.space_group_name_H-M   'P 1'
#
loop_
_entity.id
_entity.type
_entity.pdbx_description
1 polymer ?
#
loop_
_entity_poly.entity_id
_entity_poly.type
_entity_poly.pdbx_seq_one_letter_code
_entity_poly.pdbx_strand_id
1 'polypeptide(L)'
;MGPKLLESRLCLLLLLGLVLMLASCLGQTPSQWFAIQHINNNANLQCNVEMQRINRFRRTCKGLNTFLHTSFANAVGVCGNPSGLCSDKIRQNCHNSSSPVHITVCNITSRATNYTQCRYQSRRSLEYYTVACDPRTPQDSPMYPVVPVHLDGTF
;
A
#
# COMPACT_ATOMS: atom_id res chain seq x y z
N MET A 1 -26.56 0.25 46.03
CA MET A 1 -25.90 0.90 44.87
C MET A 1 -25.22 -0.19 44.06
N GLY A 2 -25.78 -0.65 42.93
CA GLY A 2 -25.33 -1.89 42.27
C GLY A 2 -25.79 -2.08 40.82
N PRO A 3 -27.07 -1.80 40.47
CA PRO A 3 -27.54 -2.01 39.09
C PRO A 3 -27.04 -0.95 38.08
N LYS A 4 -26.95 0.32 38.49
CA LYS A 4 -26.49 1.42 37.61
C LYS A 4 -25.03 1.28 37.15
N LEU A 5 -24.19 0.62 37.96
CA LEU A 5 -22.78 0.40 37.62
C LEU A 5 -22.62 -0.70 36.58
N LEU A 6 -23.48 -1.72 36.61
CA LEU A 6 -23.48 -2.83 35.65
C LEU A 6 -24.02 -2.39 34.29
N GLU A 7 -25.10 -1.60 34.26
CA GLU A 7 -25.64 -1.01 33.02
C GLU A 7 -24.65 -0.04 32.36
N SER A 8 -23.99 0.82 33.15
CA SER A 8 -22.97 1.73 32.64
C SER A 8 -21.77 0.99 32.01
N ARG A 9 -21.32 -0.11 32.63
CA ARG A 9 -20.27 -0.97 32.07
C ARG A 9 -20.72 -1.66 30.78
N LEU A 10 -21.96 -2.13 30.73
CA LEU A 10 -22.50 -2.77 29.53
C LEU A 10 -22.62 -1.77 28.35
N CYS A 11 -23.10 -0.55 28.62
CA CYS A 11 -23.12 0.53 27.62
C CYS A 11 -21.71 0.88 27.12
N LEU A 12 -20.72 0.97 28.01
CA LEU A 12 -19.34 1.25 27.62
C LEU A 12 -18.77 0.16 26.71
N LEU A 13 -19.01 -1.12 27.04
CA LEU A 13 -18.57 -2.26 26.21
C LEU A 13 -19.26 -2.28 24.84
N LEU A 14 -20.56 -1.97 24.78
CA LEU A 14 -21.31 -1.84 23.53
C LEU A 14 -20.77 -0.71 22.65
N LEU A 15 -20.48 0.45 23.25
CA LEU A 15 -19.86 1.58 22.55
C LEU A 15 -18.46 1.22 22.04
N LEU A 16 -17.65 0.55 22.85
CA LEU A 16 -16.32 0.09 22.45
C LEU A 16 -16.41 -0.93 21.30
N GLY A 17 -17.34 -1.87 21.39
CA GLY A 17 -17.63 -2.83 20.32
C GLY A 17 -18.05 -2.13 19.03
N LEU A 18 -18.92 -1.13 19.10
CA LEU A 18 -19.35 -0.33 17.95
C LEU A 18 -18.18 0.45 17.33
N VAL A 19 -17.33 1.07 18.14
CA VAL A 19 -16.14 1.81 17.67
C VAL A 19 -15.15 0.86 16.97
N LEU A 20 -14.89 -0.32 17.54
CA LEU A 20 -14.01 -1.31 16.92
C LEU A 20 -14.58 -1.84 15.59
N MET A 21 -15.89 -2.08 15.52
CA MET A 21 -16.57 -2.48 14.28
C MET A 21 -16.51 -1.38 13.22
N LEU A 22 -16.78 -0.12 13.58
CA LEU A 22 -16.68 1.02 12.66
C LEU A 22 -15.24 1.23 12.15
N ALA A 23 -14.23 1.07 13.02
CA ALA A 23 -12.83 1.13 12.63
C ALA A 23 -12.45 0.04 11.61
N SER A 24 -13.03 -1.17 11.73
CA SER A 24 -12.80 -2.25 10.76
C SER A 24 -13.48 -2.07 9.40
N CYS A 25 -14.44 -1.14 9.30
CA CYS A 25 -15.08 -0.75 8.04
C CYS A 25 -14.27 0.32 7.28
N LEU A 26 -13.25 0.93 7.89
CA LEU A 26 -12.41 1.90 7.22
C LEU A 26 -11.51 1.17 6.21
N GLY A 27 -11.59 1.59 4.95
CA GLY A 27 -10.72 1.10 3.89
C GLY A 27 -9.24 1.43 4.16
N GLN A 28 -8.35 0.90 3.32
CA GLN A 28 -6.92 1.20 3.44
C GLN A 28 -6.65 2.68 3.12
N THR A 29 -5.76 3.30 3.89
CA THR A 29 -5.23 4.63 3.53
C THR A 29 -4.45 4.54 2.22
N PRO A 30 -4.23 5.65 1.49
CA PRO A 30 -3.38 5.66 0.31
C PRO A 30 -2.00 5.07 0.57
N SER A 31 -1.41 5.31 1.75
CA SER A 31 -0.10 4.78 2.11
C SER A 31 -0.10 3.29 2.42
N GLN A 32 -1.10 2.81 3.16
CA GLN A 32 -1.28 1.37 3.38
C GLN A 32 -1.49 0.65 2.03
N TRP A 33 -2.24 1.26 1.11
CA TRP A 33 -2.46 0.71 -0.22
C TRP A 33 -1.21 0.74 -1.09
N PHE A 34 -0.38 1.79 -0.99
CA PHE A 34 0.96 1.81 -1.58
C PHE A 34 1.80 0.63 -1.08
N ALA A 35 1.87 0.43 0.24
CA ALA A 35 2.64 -0.67 0.83
C ALA A 35 2.15 -2.04 0.36
N ILE A 36 0.82 -2.25 0.31
CA ILE A 36 0.22 -3.50 -0.17
C ILE A 36 0.59 -3.78 -1.63
N GLN A 37 0.60 -2.74 -2.47
CA GLN A 37 0.83 -2.92 -3.90
C GLN A 37 2.31 -2.98 -4.26
N HIS A 38 3.17 -2.23 -3.56
CA HIS A 38 4.49 -1.90 -4.09
C HIS A 38 5.65 -2.32 -3.19
N ILE A 39 5.42 -2.72 -1.94
CA ILE A 39 6.51 -3.09 -1.02
C ILE A 39 6.47 -4.59 -0.75
N ASN A 40 7.53 -5.30 -1.14
CA ASN A 40 7.72 -6.70 -0.78
C ASN A 40 9.21 -7.04 -0.79
N ASN A 41 9.76 -7.39 0.37
CA ASN A 41 11.20 -7.67 0.52
C ASN A 41 11.57 -9.15 0.28
N ASN A 42 10.67 -9.94 -0.30
CA ASN A 42 10.93 -11.35 -0.61
C ASN A 42 11.63 -11.49 -1.97
N ALA A 43 12.91 -11.85 -1.96
CA ALA A 43 13.70 -12.10 -3.17
C ALA A 43 13.09 -13.15 -4.12
N ASN A 44 12.30 -14.10 -3.59
CA ASN A 44 11.65 -15.17 -4.35
C ASN A 44 10.17 -14.89 -4.66
N LEU A 45 9.82 -13.61 -4.80
CA LEU A 45 8.47 -13.16 -5.12
C LEU A 45 7.88 -13.89 -6.34
N GLN A 46 6.66 -14.40 -6.17
CA GLN A 46 5.87 -15.04 -7.23
C GLN A 46 4.65 -14.18 -7.57
N CYS A 47 4.61 -13.65 -8.80
CA CYS A 47 3.55 -12.74 -9.23
C CYS A 47 2.13 -13.33 -9.09
N ASN A 48 1.94 -14.61 -9.43
CA ASN A 48 0.62 -15.25 -9.29
C ASN A 48 0.12 -15.28 -7.84
N VAL A 49 1.01 -15.35 -6.86
CA VAL A 49 0.67 -15.39 -5.43
C VAL A 49 0.45 -13.97 -4.92
N GLU A 50 1.41 -13.08 -5.11
CA GLU A 50 1.33 -11.71 -4.55
C GLU A 50 0.18 -10.90 -5.16
N MET A 51 -0.09 -11.07 -6.45
CA MET A 51 -1.18 -10.38 -7.11
C MET A 51 -2.55 -10.81 -6.59
N GLN A 52 -2.71 -12.00 -5.98
CA GLN A 52 -3.99 -12.40 -5.39
C GLN A 52 -4.41 -11.46 -4.26
N ARG A 53 -3.46 -10.99 -3.44
CA ARG A 53 -3.74 -10.02 -2.37
C ARG A 53 -4.31 -8.73 -2.95
N ILE A 54 -3.64 -8.16 -3.96
CA ILE A 54 -4.04 -6.91 -4.61
C ILE A 54 -5.39 -7.08 -5.33
N ASN A 55 -5.53 -8.17 -6.09
CA ASN A 55 -6.75 -8.48 -6.84
C ASN A 55 -7.95 -8.74 -5.92
N ARG A 56 -7.73 -9.30 -4.72
CA ARG A 56 -8.79 -9.48 -3.71
C ARG A 56 -9.38 -8.14 -3.26
N PHE A 57 -8.55 -7.14 -3.01
CA PHE A 57 -9.03 -5.80 -2.65
C PHE A 57 -9.71 -5.10 -3.84
N ARG A 58 -9.22 -5.31 -5.07
CA ARG A 58 -9.81 -4.73 -6.29
C ARG A 58 -11.03 -5.47 -6.81
N ARG A 59 -11.26 -6.71 -6.39
CA ARG A 59 -12.25 -7.66 -6.94
C ARG A 59 -12.09 -7.95 -8.44
N THR A 60 -10.93 -7.63 -9.02
CA THR A 60 -10.61 -7.84 -10.45
C THR A 60 -9.11 -8.01 -10.65
N CYS A 61 -8.69 -8.58 -11.78
CA CYS A 61 -7.27 -8.68 -12.13
C CYS A 61 -6.67 -7.30 -12.45
N LYS A 62 -5.71 -6.83 -11.65
CA LYS A 62 -4.88 -5.67 -12.01
C LYS A 62 -3.97 -6.04 -13.18
N GLY A 63 -3.85 -5.16 -14.18
CA GLY A 63 -3.10 -5.46 -15.41
C GLY A 63 -1.57 -5.50 -15.22
N LEU A 64 -1.04 -4.52 -14.51
CA LEU A 64 0.38 -4.35 -14.27
C LEU A 64 0.61 -3.96 -12.81
N ASN A 65 1.65 -4.49 -12.19
CA ASN A 65 2.08 -4.07 -10.86
C ASN A 65 3.58 -4.22 -10.70
N THR A 66 4.23 -3.27 -10.03
CA THR A 66 5.64 -3.35 -9.71
C THR A 66 5.80 -3.48 -8.20
N PHE A 67 6.53 -4.51 -7.78
CA PHE A 67 7.01 -4.66 -6.41
C PHE A 67 8.45 -4.18 -6.32
N LEU A 68 8.71 -3.30 -5.37
CA LEU A 68 10.03 -2.86 -4.95
C LEU A 68 10.53 -3.79 -3.84
N HIS A 69 11.70 -4.39 -4.04
CA HIS A 69 12.38 -5.21 -3.03
C HIS A 69 13.13 -4.31 -2.04
N THR A 70 12.34 -3.63 -1.21
CA THR A 70 12.82 -2.70 -0.19
C THR A 70 11.89 -2.71 1.03
N SER A 71 12.25 -1.99 2.08
CA SER A 71 11.39 -1.80 3.25
C SER A 71 10.47 -0.59 3.05
N PHE A 72 9.33 -0.58 3.76
CA PHE A 72 8.45 0.60 3.77
C PHE A 72 9.17 1.83 4.35
N ALA A 73 10.01 1.64 5.37
CA ALA A 73 10.81 2.72 5.96
C ALA A 73 11.78 3.34 4.95
N ASN A 74 12.42 2.53 4.09
CA ASN A 74 13.27 3.04 3.02
C ASN A 74 12.46 3.84 1.99
N ALA A 75 11.26 3.38 1.63
CA ALA A 75 10.36 4.12 0.74
C ALA A 75 9.89 5.45 1.36
N VAL A 76 9.64 5.49 2.67
CA VAL A 76 9.39 6.74 3.42
C VAL A 76 10.62 7.65 3.37
N GLY A 77 11.83 7.09 3.52
CA GLY A 77 13.08 7.84 3.41
C GLY A 77 13.21 8.59 2.08
N VAL A 78 12.73 7.99 0.97
CA VAL A 78 12.71 8.66 -0.34
C VAL A 78 11.84 9.91 -0.35
N CYS A 79 10.77 9.99 0.45
CA CYS A 79 9.97 11.20 0.57
C CYS A 79 10.75 12.42 1.11
N GLY A 80 11.93 12.20 1.72
CA GLY A 80 12.83 13.27 2.15
C GLY A 80 13.76 13.79 1.06
N ASN A 81 13.80 13.16 -0.11
CA ASN A 81 14.61 13.61 -1.25
C ASN A 81 14.00 14.87 -1.90
N PRO A 82 14.76 15.63 -2.71
CA PRO A 82 14.22 16.79 -3.41
C PRO A 82 12.96 16.44 -4.21
N SER A 83 11.92 17.27 -4.05
CA SER A 83 10.65 17.08 -4.76
C SER A 83 10.76 17.54 -6.21
N GLY A 84 10.03 16.87 -7.09
CA GLY A 84 9.97 17.14 -8.52
C GLY A 84 8.60 16.87 -9.10
N LEU A 85 8.43 17.22 -10.38
CA LEU A 85 7.21 16.95 -11.13
C LEU A 85 7.01 15.44 -11.29
N CYS A 86 5.79 14.97 -11.02
CA CYS A 86 5.35 13.62 -11.31
C CYS A 86 5.18 13.39 -12.82
N SER A 87 5.00 12.14 -13.21
CA SER A 87 4.77 11.70 -14.60
C SER A 87 3.54 12.38 -15.24
N ASP A 88 2.51 12.69 -14.43
CA ASP A 88 1.31 13.41 -14.85
C ASP A 88 1.53 14.89 -15.21
N LYS A 89 2.73 15.44 -14.94
CA LYS A 89 3.12 16.84 -15.19
C LYS A 89 2.29 17.89 -14.43
N ILE A 90 1.48 17.46 -13.46
CA ILE A 90 0.58 18.32 -12.69
C ILE A 90 1.07 18.38 -11.24
N ARG A 91 1.35 17.22 -10.63
CA ARG A 91 1.77 17.14 -9.23
C ARG A 91 3.27 17.34 -9.08
N GLN A 92 3.69 17.98 -7.98
CA GLN A 92 5.10 18.28 -7.66
C GLN A 92 5.59 17.58 -6.37
N ASN A 93 4.86 16.56 -5.92
CA ASN A 93 5.18 15.79 -4.71
C ASN A 93 5.86 14.45 -5.02
N CYS A 94 6.55 14.35 -6.16
CA CYS A 94 7.28 13.15 -6.55
C CYS A 94 8.75 13.24 -6.17
N HIS A 95 9.30 12.12 -5.69
CA HIS A 95 10.64 12.04 -5.15
C HIS A 95 11.35 10.83 -5.75
N ASN A 96 12.52 11.05 -6.34
CA ASN A 96 13.35 9.99 -6.89
C ASN A 96 14.18 9.34 -5.79
N SER A 97 14.25 8.02 -5.80
CA SER A 97 15.20 7.25 -4.98
C SER A 97 16.65 7.62 -5.29
N SER A 98 17.50 7.62 -4.27
CA SER A 98 18.94 7.91 -4.40
C SER A 98 19.77 6.69 -4.78
N SER A 99 19.18 5.50 -4.78
CA SER A 99 19.85 4.24 -5.08
C SER A 99 18.85 3.27 -5.71
N PRO A 100 19.29 2.42 -6.64
CA PRO A 100 18.40 1.47 -7.27
C PRO A 100 18.08 0.32 -6.30
N VAL A 101 16.92 -0.31 -6.52
CA VAL A 101 16.50 -1.51 -5.80
C VAL A 101 16.13 -2.60 -6.79
N HIS A 102 16.25 -3.86 -6.37
CA HIS A 102 15.66 -4.92 -7.16
C HIS A 102 14.16 -4.68 -7.26
N ILE A 103 13.60 -4.90 -8.45
CA ILE A 103 12.16 -4.82 -8.67
C ILE A 103 11.64 -6.13 -9.27
N THR A 104 10.33 -6.35 -9.12
CA THR A 104 9.61 -7.37 -9.88
C THR A 104 8.34 -6.78 -10.45
N VAL A 105 8.30 -6.72 -11.78
CA VAL A 105 7.14 -6.30 -12.55
C VAL A 105 6.29 -7.53 -12.84
N CYS A 106 5.05 -7.51 -12.38
CA CYS A 106 4.01 -8.50 -12.63
C CYS A 106 3.09 -7.98 -13.73
N ASN A 107 3.20 -8.55 -14.92
CA ASN A 107 2.33 -8.22 -16.05
C ASN A 107 1.34 -9.36 -16.29
N ILE A 108 0.07 -9.03 -16.45
CA ILE A 108 -0.98 -10.01 -16.66
C ILE A 108 -0.80 -10.72 -18.02
N THR A 109 -0.95 -12.03 -18.02
CA THR A 109 -0.93 -12.87 -19.23
C THR A 109 -2.27 -13.52 -19.51
N SER A 110 -3.08 -13.75 -18.46
CA SER A 110 -4.43 -14.27 -18.59
C SER A 110 -5.36 -13.59 -17.59
N ARG A 111 -6.45 -13.01 -18.11
CA ARG A 111 -7.54 -12.45 -17.32
C ARG A 111 -8.58 -13.53 -17.04
N ALA A 112 -9.09 -13.55 -15.82
CA ALA A 112 -10.18 -14.42 -15.41
C ALA A 112 -11.26 -13.57 -14.72
N THR A 113 -12.53 -13.98 -14.86
CA THR A 113 -13.65 -13.37 -14.12
C THR A 113 -13.46 -13.56 -12.61
N ASN A 114 -12.99 -14.74 -12.20
CA ASN A 114 -12.57 -14.98 -10.83
C ASN A 114 -11.14 -14.45 -10.63
N TYR A 115 -11.00 -13.42 -9.79
CA TYR A 115 -9.73 -12.74 -9.53
C TYR A 115 -8.63 -13.63 -8.92
N THR A 116 -8.99 -14.81 -8.41
CA THR A 116 -8.03 -15.79 -7.88
C THR A 116 -7.32 -16.59 -8.97
N GLN A 117 -7.85 -16.58 -10.20
CA GLN A 117 -7.38 -17.38 -11.34
C GLN A 117 -6.55 -16.57 -12.34
N CYS A 118 -6.33 -15.26 -12.11
CA CYS A 118 -5.49 -14.42 -12.97
C CYS A 118 -4.07 -14.99 -13.06
N ARG A 119 -3.46 -14.96 -14.25
CA ARG A 119 -2.06 -15.37 -14.46
C ARG A 119 -1.20 -14.19 -14.83
N TYR A 120 0.03 -14.19 -14.32
CA TYR A 120 1.01 -13.14 -14.47
C TYR A 120 2.37 -13.72 -14.87
N GLN A 121 3.08 -12.99 -15.72
CA GLN A 121 4.50 -13.16 -15.94
C GLN A 121 5.28 -12.17 -15.06
N SER A 122 6.48 -12.57 -14.63
CA SER A 122 7.38 -11.74 -13.84
C SER A 122 8.56 -11.28 -14.68
N ARG A 123 8.90 -9.99 -14.62
CA ARG A 123 10.17 -9.45 -15.10
C ARG A 123 10.92 -8.84 -13.91
N ARG A 124 12.20 -9.18 -13.78
CA ARG A 124 13.08 -8.68 -12.70
C ARG A 124 14.13 -7.76 -13.30
N SER A 125 14.47 -6.70 -12.57
CA SER A 125 15.50 -5.73 -12.93
C SER A 125 16.00 -5.02 -11.66
N LEU A 126 17.06 -4.23 -11.81
CA LEU A 126 17.58 -3.33 -10.80
C LEU A 126 17.35 -1.91 -11.33
N GLU A 127 16.47 -1.15 -10.69
CA GLU A 127 16.00 0.15 -11.19
C GLU A 127 15.91 1.17 -10.06
N TYR A 128 16.06 2.44 -10.41
CA TYR A 128 15.61 3.52 -9.56
C TYR A 128 14.08 3.61 -9.64
N TYR A 129 13.49 4.30 -8.68
CA TYR A 129 12.05 4.51 -8.62
C TYR A 129 11.69 5.90 -8.14
N THR A 130 10.49 6.33 -8.50
CA THR A 130 9.89 7.60 -8.11
C THR A 130 8.61 7.34 -7.33
N VAL A 131 8.51 7.90 -6.13
CA VAL A 131 7.28 7.85 -5.32
C VAL A 131 6.65 9.21 -5.20
N ALA A 132 5.32 9.29 -5.24
CA ALA A 132 4.59 10.47 -4.78
C ALA A 132 4.33 10.33 -3.27
N CYS A 133 4.56 11.41 -2.53
CA CYS A 133 4.43 11.43 -1.08
C CYS A 133 3.48 12.53 -0.60
N ASP A 134 2.68 12.23 0.40
CA ASP A 134 1.72 13.16 1.01
C ASP A 134 1.84 13.13 2.54
N PRO A 135 1.32 14.15 3.25
CA PRO A 135 1.12 14.07 4.69
C PRO A 135 0.28 12.84 5.06
N ARG A 136 0.67 12.16 6.14
CA ARG A 136 -0.05 10.96 6.62
C ARG A 136 -1.50 11.27 6.96
N THR A 137 -2.39 10.28 6.83
CA THR A 137 -3.74 10.42 7.37
C THR A 137 -3.77 10.16 8.89
N PRO A 138 -4.87 10.48 9.59
CA PRO A 138 -5.01 10.15 11.02
C PRO A 138 -4.98 8.64 11.32
N GLN A 139 -5.29 7.79 10.34
CA GLN A 139 -5.28 6.33 10.47
C GLN A 139 -3.89 5.71 10.24
N ASP A 140 -2.98 6.45 9.60
CA ASP A 140 -1.60 6.03 9.43
C ASP A 140 -0.81 6.14 10.74
N SER A 141 0.27 5.37 10.85
CA SER A 141 1.17 5.43 12.00
C SER A 141 1.70 6.87 12.22
N PRO A 142 1.66 7.40 13.45
CA PRO A 142 2.19 8.73 13.74
C PRO A 142 3.72 8.83 13.58
N MET A 143 4.40 7.69 13.47
CA MET A 143 5.85 7.60 13.30
C MET A 143 6.35 8.29 12.01
N TYR A 144 5.55 8.31 10.95
CA TYR A 144 5.93 8.85 9.65
C TYR A 144 5.01 10.02 9.27
N PRO A 145 5.41 11.29 9.45
CA PRO A 145 4.54 12.43 9.17
C PRO A 145 4.24 12.61 7.67
N VAL A 146 5.17 12.17 6.81
CA VAL A 146 5.03 12.15 5.35
C VAL A 146 5.26 10.71 4.90
N VAL A 147 4.41 10.23 4.00
CA VAL A 147 4.37 8.82 3.60
C VAL A 147 4.21 8.67 2.08
N PRO A 148 4.74 7.60 1.47
CA PRO A 148 4.52 7.32 0.07
C PRO A 148 3.07 6.88 -0.15
N VAL A 149 2.44 7.43 -1.18
CA VAL A 149 1.04 7.16 -1.54
C VAL A 149 0.88 6.62 -2.96
N HIS A 150 1.91 6.77 -3.80
CA HIS A 150 1.90 6.32 -5.19
C HIS A 150 3.30 5.95 -5.68
N LEU A 151 3.40 4.92 -6.52
CA LEU A 151 4.59 4.62 -7.31
C LEU A 151 4.40 5.26 -8.69
N ASP A 152 5.08 6.36 -8.96
CA ASP A 152 4.94 7.12 -10.20
C ASP A 152 5.67 6.44 -11.37
N GLY A 153 6.80 5.78 -11.09
CA GLY A 153 7.53 5.01 -12.09
C GLY A 153 8.82 4.37 -11.58
N THR A 154 9.46 3.60 -12.46
CA THR A 154 10.81 3.06 -12.30
C THR A 154 11.65 3.41 -13.53
N PHE A 155 12.95 3.62 -13.36
CA PHE A 155 13.87 4.12 -14.39
C PHE A 155 15.32 3.68 -14.18
#